data_AF-A0A1I1DKU3-F1
#
_entry.id   AF-A0A1I1DKU3-F1
#
_cell.length_a   1.000
_cell.length_b   1.000
_cell.length_c   1.000
_cell.angle_alpha   90.00
_cell.angle_beta   90.00
_cell.angle_gamma   90.00
#
_symmetry.space_group_name_H-M   'P 1'
#
loop_
_entity.id
_entity.type
_entity.pdbx_description
1 polymer ?
#
loop_
_entity_poly.entity_id
_entity_poly.type
_entity_poly.pdbx_seq_one_letter_code
_entity_poly.pdbx_strand_id
1 'polypeptide(L)'
;MCIRDTGSGGENNHRWGDGSGVPTYKAARVLVATVTDDRARWNEKYDDPDFDLPDDPIPELERRIDTVPDGRALDVATGTGRNALFLAEHGYDVDAIDVSDAALERARDRAAERGVEVDWIRTDLAEFDLEGERAAEYDVISVSFFAALEHLPALKEALAPGGVLVYEHHLRSSDPIEVGPSSDGHRYRSNDLLRACLDLTILHYEERRREVIGGTAAVVTLVARNSRGGAQSYPLLEE
;
A
#
# COMPACT_ATOMS: atom_id res chain seq x y z
N MET A 1 11.30 15.15 -51.44
CA MET A 1 12.68 15.68 -51.49
C MET A 1 13.55 14.69 -50.73
N CYS A 2 14.48 14.08 -51.46
CA CYS A 2 15.42 13.03 -51.02
C CYS A 2 16.26 13.53 -49.81
N ILE A 3 16.86 12.68 -48.97
CA ILE A 3 18.08 11.91 -49.28
C ILE A 3 18.18 10.73 -48.29
N ARG A 4 18.51 9.55 -48.83
CA ARG A 4 19.12 8.41 -48.12
C ARG A 4 20.63 8.64 -48.06
N ASP A 5 21.30 8.16 -47.02
CA ASP A 5 22.67 7.70 -47.21
C ASP A 5 22.99 6.46 -46.37
N THR A 6 23.88 5.66 -46.93
CA THR A 6 24.20 4.26 -46.65
C THR A 6 25.66 4.09 -46.26
N GLY A 7 25.97 3.00 -45.54
CA GLY A 7 27.30 2.39 -45.49
C GLY A 7 27.77 2.11 -44.06
N SER A 8 28.57 1.10 -43.75
CA SER A 8 29.12 -0.07 -44.45
C SER A 8 29.95 -0.80 -43.39
N GLY A 9 29.87 -2.13 -43.33
CA GLY A 9 30.72 -2.93 -42.45
C GLY A 9 32.21 -2.92 -42.86
N GLY A 10 33.05 -3.31 -41.91
CA GLY A 10 34.48 -3.58 -42.11
C GLY A 10 35.07 -4.23 -40.86
N GLU A 11 35.46 -5.49 -41.00
CA GLU A 11 36.03 -6.38 -39.99
C GLU A 11 37.41 -5.90 -39.47
N ASN A 12 37.76 -6.26 -38.24
CA ASN A 12 39.16 -6.46 -37.87
C ASN A 12 39.30 -7.54 -36.80
N ASN A 13 39.96 -8.62 -37.22
CA ASN A 13 40.36 -9.79 -36.44
C ASN A 13 41.74 -9.52 -35.81
N HIS A 14 41.87 -9.55 -34.49
CA HIS A 14 43.15 -9.63 -33.80
C HIS A 14 43.13 -10.73 -32.74
N ARG A 15 44.07 -11.67 -32.93
CA ARG A 15 44.27 -12.92 -32.19
C ARG A 15 45.50 -12.73 -31.29
N TRP A 16 45.29 -12.86 -29.98
CA TRP A 16 46.30 -13.15 -28.95
C TRP A 16 45.53 -14.00 -27.92
N GLY A 17 45.92 -15.20 -27.52
CA GLY A 17 47.20 -15.58 -26.93
C GLY A 17 46.82 -16.36 -25.66
N ASP A 18 47.27 -17.59 -25.59
CA ASP A 18 47.09 -18.55 -24.51
C ASP A 18 47.69 -18.05 -23.20
N GLY A 19 46.85 -17.98 -22.16
CA GLY A 19 47.24 -17.52 -20.84
C GLY A 19 46.39 -18.20 -19.77
N SER A 20 46.90 -19.31 -19.27
CA SER A 20 46.45 -20.01 -18.07
C SER A 20 46.20 -19.06 -16.89
N GLY A 21 44.99 -19.08 -16.35
CA GLY A 21 44.67 -18.41 -15.08
C GLY A 21 43.19 -18.13 -14.90
N VAL A 22 42.35 -19.17 -14.79
CA VAL A 22 40.95 -19.00 -14.36
C VAL A 22 40.97 -18.84 -12.83
N PRO A 23 40.60 -17.67 -12.26
CA PRO A 23 40.37 -17.58 -10.83
C PRO A 23 39.06 -18.33 -10.57
N THR A 24 39.13 -19.42 -9.80
CA THR A 24 37.93 -20.10 -9.33
C THR A 24 37.23 -19.19 -8.34
N TYR A 25 36.17 -18.52 -8.78
CA TYR A 25 35.23 -17.89 -7.87
C TYR A 25 34.52 -19.01 -7.12
N LYS A 26 34.92 -19.26 -5.87
CA LYS A 26 34.09 -19.98 -4.92
C LYS A 26 32.72 -19.30 -4.93
N ALA A 27 31.69 -20.05 -5.31
CA ALA A 27 30.31 -19.63 -5.20
C ALA A 27 30.10 -19.07 -3.79
N ALA A 28 29.95 -17.75 -3.68
CA ALA A 28 29.48 -17.14 -2.47
C ALA A 28 28.07 -17.69 -2.25
N ARG A 29 27.89 -18.47 -1.18
CA ARG A 29 26.57 -18.83 -0.68
C ARG A 29 25.76 -17.54 -0.62
N VAL A 30 24.73 -17.46 -1.44
CA VAL A 30 23.62 -16.53 -1.20
C VAL A 30 23.13 -16.90 0.19
N LEU A 31 23.45 -16.06 1.17
CA LEU A 31 22.77 -16.08 2.45
C LEU A 31 21.33 -15.71 2.10
N VAL A 32 20.47 -16.73 2.05
CA VAL A 32 19.04 -16.54 2.16
C VAL A 32 18.86 -15.77 3.47
N ALA A 33 18.61 -14.47 3.35
CA ALA A 33 18.06 -13.71 4.47
C ALA A 33 16.87 -14.53 4.95
N THR A 34 16.86 -14.92 6.22
CA THR A 34 15.74 -15.60 6.84
C THR A 34 14.48 -14.80 6.50
N VAL A 35 13.67 -15.33 5.59
CA VAL A 35 12.30 -14.87 5.35
C VAL A 35 11.62 -15.07 6.69
N THR A 36 11.46 -13.99 7.46
CA THR A 36 10.54 -13.99 8.57
C THR A 36 9.17 -14.32 7.99
N ASP A 37 8.58 -15.42 8.44
CA ASP A 37 7.20 -15.76 8.12
C ASP A 37 6.30 -14.68 8.74
N ASP A 38 5.91 -13.69 7.93
CA ASP A 38 5.12 -12.56 8.40
C ASP A 38 3.78 -13.00 8.99
N ARG A 39 3.19 -14.09 8.45
CA ARG A 39 1.98 -14.68 9.05
C ARG A 39 2.23 -15.16 10.47
N ALA A 40 3.28 -15.96 10.69
CA ALA A 40 3.58 -16.46 12.04
C ALA A 40 3.85 -15.31 13.02
N ARG A 41 4.59 -14.29 12.57
CA ARG A 41 4.89 -13.08 13.36
C ARG A 41 3.62 -12.30 13.74
N TRP A 42 2.71 -12.10 12.79
CA TRP A 42 1.48 -11.35 13.07
C TRP A 42 0.47 -12.16 13.86
N ASN A 43 0.37 -13.48 13.64
CA ASN A 43 -0.43 -14.37 14.49
C ASN A 43 0.06 -14.30 15.95
N GLU A 44 1.36 -14.44 16.21
CA GLU A 44 1.90 -14.30 17.57
C GLU A 44 1.51 -12.98 18.22
N LYS A 45 1.56 -11.88 17.45
CA LYS A 45 1.18 -10.55 17.94
C LYS A 45 -0.33 -10.43 18.23
N TYR A 46 -1.18 -10.94 17.35
CA TYR A 46 -2.64 -10.93 17.51
C TYR A 46 -3.17 -12.06 18.38
N ASP A 47 -2.35 -12.99 18.84
CA ASP A 47 -2.73 -13.95 19.88
C ASP A 47 -2.54 -13.35 21.29
N ASP A 48 -1.70 -12.32 21.42
CA ASP A 48 -1.53 -11.58 22.66
C ASP A 48 -2.82 -10.79 23.00
N PRO A 49 -3.52 -11.10 24.10
CA PRO A 49 -4.74 -10.39 24.49
C PRO A 49 -4.50 -8.92 24.85
N ASP A 50 -3.27 -8.55 25.22
CA ASP A 50 -2.91 -7.17 25.55
C ASP A 50 -2.53 -6.36 24.30
N PHE A 51 -2.39 -7.01 23.14
CA PHE A 51 -2.19 -6.33 21.87
C PHE A 51 -3.54 -5.88 21.31
N ASP A 52 -3.80 -4.58 21.42
CA ASP A 52 -4.96 -3.94 20.83
C ASP A 52 -4.54 -2.72 19.98
N LEU A 53 -5.29 -2.49 18.91
CA LEU A 53 -5.07 -1.37 18.00
C LEU A 53 -6.31 -0.45 18.04
N PRO A 54 -6.17 0.84 17.69
CA PRO A 54 -7.31 1.75 17.66
C PRO A 54 -8.45 1.23 16.75
N ASP A 55 -9.68 1.34 17.25
CA ASP A 55 -10.89 0.90 16.55
C ASP A 55 -11.45 1.94 15.58
N ASP A 56 -11.09 3.22 15.76
CA ASP A 56 -11.53 4.28 14.86
C ASP A 56 -10.91 4.09 13.47
N PRO A 57 -11.63 4.36 12.36
CA PRO A 57 -11.08 4.26 11.01
C PRO A 57 -9.98 5.31 10.75
N ILE A 58 -9.38 5.30 9.56
CA ILE A 58 -8.54 6.43 9.12
C ILE A 58 -9.38 7.72 9.18
N PRO A 59 -8.93 8.80 9.85
CA PRO A 59 -9.77 10.00 10.04
C PRO A 59 -10.20 10.67 8.71
N GLU A 60 -9.38 10.61 7.66
CA GLU A 60 -9.76 11.10 6.33
C GLU A 60 -10.77 10.19 5.62
N LEU A 61 -10.83 8.89 5.95
CA LEU A 61 -11.88 8.01 5.44
C LEU A 61 -13.23 8.40 6.04
N GLU A 62 -13.28 8.52 7.37
CA GLU A 62 -14.50 8.92 8.09
C GLU A 62 -15.01 10.29 7.62
N ARG A 63 -14.13 11.29 7.52
CA ARG A 63 -14.49 12.64 7.04
C ARG A 63 -15.07 12.67 5.63
N ARG A 64 -14.79 11.66 4.81
CA ARG A 64 -15.10 11.65 3.39
C ARG A 64 -16.13 10.62 3.00
N ILE A 65 -16.67 9.86 3.95
CA ILE A 65 -17.57 8.74 3.67
C ILE A 65 -18.74 9.14 2.75
N ASP A 66 -19.31 10.34 2.95
CA ASP A 66 -20.39 10.89 2.11
C ASP A 66 -19.94 11.43 0.74
N THR A 67 -18.64 11.39 0.42
CA THR A 67 -18.04 12.02 -0.78
C THR A 67 -17.18 11.07 -1.62
N VAL A 68 -16.74 9.96 -1.05
CA VAL A 68 -16.15 8.86 -1.80
C VAL A 68 -17.26 8.11 -2.55
N PRO A 69 -16.97 7.42 -3.67
CA PRO A 69 -18.01 6.68 -4.38
C PRO A 69 -18.52 5.51 -3.51
N ASP A 70 -19.82 5.26 -3.55
CA ASP A 70 -20.42 4.04 -3.00
C ASP A 70 -20.02 2.83 -3.85
N GLY A 71 -20.07 1.63 -3.27
CA GLY A 71 -19.92 0.39 -4.03
C GLY A 71 -19.00 -0.59 -3.31
N ARG A 72 -17.94 -1.02 -4.00
CA ARG A 72 -17.06 -2.09 -3.51
C ARG A 72 -15.79 -1.53 -2.90
N ALA A 73 -15.39 -2.07 -1.77
CA ALA A 73 -14.20 -1.62 -1.05
C ALA A 73 -13.19 -2.75 -0.80
N LEU A 74 -11.91 -2.39 -0.76
CA LEU A 74 -10.81 -3.26 -0.35
C LEU A 74 -10.08 -2.64 0.85
N ASP A 75 -10.00 -3.37 1.97
CA ASP A 75 -9.15 -2.98 3.11
C ASP A 75 -7.90 -3.89 3.16
N VAL A 76 -6.73 -3.28 2.93
CA VAL A 76 -5.46 -3.98 2.79
C VAL A 76 -4.72 -4.05 4.12
N ALA A 77 -4.31 -5.26 4.51
CA ALA A 77 -3.72 -5.55 5.82
C ALA A 77 -4.65 -5.05 6.93
N THR A 78 -5.89 -5.55 6.88
CA THR A 78 -7.05 -5.04 7.64
C THR A 78 -6.88 -5.16 9.16
N GLY A 79 -6.01 -6.06 9.62
CA GLY A 79 -5.85 -6.36 11.04
C GLY A 79 -7.18 -6.81 11.66
N THR A 80 -7.63 -6.09 12.69
CA THR A 80 -8.90 -6.34 13.36
C THR A 80 -10.09 -5.60 12.74
N GLY A 81 -9.92 -5.02 11.55
CA GLY A 81 -11.03 -4.58 10.70
C GLY A 81 -11.47 -3.13 10.88
N ARG A 82 -10.68 -2.22 11.49
CA ARG A 82 -11.15 -0.85 11.81
C ARG A 82 -11.72 -0.07 10.62
N ASN A 83 -11.13 -0.19 9.43
CA ASN A 83 -11.64 0.46 8.23
C ASN A 83 -12.69 -0.39 7.53
N ALA A 84 -12.45 -1.71 7.40
CA ALA A 84 -13.40 -2.65 6.80
C ALA A 84 -14.78 -2.61 7.45
N LEU A 85 -14.84 -2.64 8.79
CA LEU A 85 -16.07 -2.56 9.57
C LEU A 85 -16.77 -1.20 9.36
N PHE A 86 -16.01 -0.10 9.41
CA PHE A 86 -16.56 1.23 9.15
C PHE A 86 -17.18 1.34 7.75
N LEU A 87 -16.51 0.81 6.73
CA LEU A 87 -17.04 0.79 5.36
C LEU A 87 -18.30 -0.08 5.25
N ALA A 88 -18.30 -1.27 5.84
CA ALA A 88 -19.47 -2.15 5.84
C ALA A 88 -20.68 -1.54 6.55
N GLU A 89 -20.46 -0.83 7.67
CA GLU A 89 -21.51 -0.06 8.37
C GLU A 89 -22.15 1.02 7.50
N HIS A 90 -21.40 1.52 6.50
CA HIS A 90 -21.87 2.52 5.53
C HIS A 90 -22.34 1.92 4.20
N GLY A 91 -22.55 0.59 4.16
CA GLY A 91 -23.20 -0.09 3.04
C GLY A 91 -22.28 -0.49 1.89
N TYR A 92 -20.96 -0.46 2.10
CA TYR A 92 -20.00 -0.97 1.13
C TYR A 92 -20.00 -2.51 1.11
N ASP A 93 -19.77 -3.09 -0.06
CA ASP A 93 -19.39 -4.50 -0.22
C ASP A 93 -17.87 -4.61 -0.02
N VAL A 94 -17.43 -5.20 1.09
CA VAL A 94 -16.03 -5.09 1.55
C VAL A 94 -15.29 -6.42 1.42
N ASP A 95 -14.22 -6.43 0.63
CA ASP A 95 -13.15 -7.42 0.71
C ASP A 95 -12.10 -6.90 1.72
N ALA A 96 -11.76 -7.69 2.74
CA ALA A 96 -10.78 -7.31 3.75
C ALA A 96 -9.70 -8.38 3.87
N ILE A 97 -8.45 -8.00 3.57
CA ILE A 97 -7.33 -8.94 3.43
C ILE A 97 -6.31 -8.79 4.54
N ASP A 98 -5.85 -9.91 5.11
CA ASP A 98 -4.72 -9.96 6.03
C ASP A 98 -4.01 -11.32 5.96
N VAL A 99 -2.73 -11.36 6.33
CA VAL A 99 -1.97 -12.60 6.43
C VAL A 99 -2.28 -13.37 7.71
N SER A 100 -2.72 -12.67 8.76
CA SER A 100 -2.93 -13.21 10.09
C SER A 100 -4.31 -13.82 10.26
N ASP A 101 -4.35 -15.12 10.59
CA ASP A 101 -5.58 -15.82 10.96
C ASP A 101 -6.19 -15.22 12.24
N ALA A 102 -5.34 -14.96 13.24
CA ALA A 102 -5.77 -14.42 14.55
C ALA A 102 -6.38 -13.02 14.43
N ALA A 103 -5.81 -12.16 13.58
CA ALA A 103 -6.38 -10.85 13.29
C ALA A 103 -7.78 -10.96 12.67
N LEU A 104 -7.91 -11.80 11.63
CA LEU A 104 -9.18 -12.01 10.94
C LEU A 104 -10.22 -12.70 11.82
N GLU A 105 -9.83 -13.54 12.76
CA GLU A 105 -10.75 -14.14 13.73
C GLU A 105 -11.34 -13.07 14.66
N ARG A 106 -10.49 -12.20 15.23
CA ARG A 106 -10.94 -11.04 16.02
C ARG A 106 -11.81 -10.08 15.19
N ALA A 107 -11.47 -9.86 13.92
CA ALA A 107 -12.24 -9.00 13.02
C ALA A 107 -13.65 -9.55 12.76
N ARG A 108 -13.77 -10.88 12.58
CA ARG A 108 -15.07 -11.57 12.44
C ARG A 108 -15.94 -11.45 13.68
N ASP A 109 -15.35 -11.60 14.86
CA ASP A 109 -16.08 -11.44 16.13
C ASP A 109 -16.63 -10.00 16.24
N ARG A 110 -15.79 -9.00 15.94
CA ARG A 110 -16.20 -7.58 15.91
C ARG A 110 -17.28 -7.33 14.87
N ALA A 111 -17.20 -7.93 13.68
CA ALA A 111 -18.23 -7.81 12.65
C ALA A 111 -19.59 -8.37 13.13
N ALA A 112 -19.57 -9.52 13.79
CA ALA A 112 -20.76 -10.15 14.36
C ALA A 112 -21.39 -9.29 15.47
N GLU A 113 -20.57 -8.66 16.32
CA GLU A 113 -21.03 -7.73 17.36
C GLU A 113 -21.71 -6.49 16.77
N ARG A 114 -21.23 -6.00 15.62
CA ARG A 114 -21.77 -4.82 14.93
C ARG A 114 -22.89 -5.14 13.94
N GLY A 115 -23.11 -6.41 13.62
CA GLY A 115 -24.16 -6.86 12.72
C GLY A 115 -23.90 -6.51 11.24
N VAL A 116 -22.63 -6.49 10.83
CA VAL A 116 -22.21 -6.20 9.44
C VAL A 116 -21.54 -7.41 8.81
N GLU A 117 -21.62 -7.49 7.47
CA GLU A 117 -20.97 -8.54 6.68
C GLU A 117 -19.75 -7.97 5.95
N VAL A 118 -18.66 -8.73 5.95
CA VAL A 118 -17.38 -8.42 5.28
C VAL A 118 -16.80 -9.73 4.76
N ASP A 119 -16.24 -9.73 3.56
CA ASP A 119 -15.49 -10.87 3.03
C ASP A 119 -14.05 -10.87 3.59
N TRP A 120 -13.82 -11.69 4.61
CA TRP A 120 -12.54 -11.78 5.32
C TRP A 120 -11.61 -12.81 4.67
N ILE A 121 -10.60 -12.33 3.94
CA ILE A 121 -9.75 -13.17 3.09
C ILE A 121 -8.34 -13.27 3.67
N ARG A 122 -7.92 -14.48 4.02
CA ARG A 122 -6.56 -14.75 4.47
C ARG A 122 -5.61 -14.88 3.27
N THR A 123 -4.84 -13.84 3.00
CA THR A 123 -3.88 -13.80 1.88
C THR A 123 -2.74 -12.84 2.16
N ASP A 124 -1.60 -13.08 1.52
CA ASP A 124 -0.58 -12.05 1.34
C ASP A 124 -1.05 -11.09 0.24
N LEU A 125 -0.78 -9.79 0.39
CA LEU A 125 -1.06 -8.80 -0.66
C LEU A 125 -0.33 -9.16 -1.96
N ALA A 126 0.87 -9.75 -1.88
CA ALA A 126 1.63 -10.19 -3.03
C ALA A 126 0.96 -11.34 -3.82
N GLU A 127 0.04 -12.08 -3.18
CA GLU A 127 -0.68 -13.21 -3.77
C GLU A 127 -2.13 -12.87 -4.13
N PHE A 128 -2.65 -11.74 -3.66
CA PHE A 128 -4.01 -11.31 -3.93
C PHE A 128 -4.13 -10.82 -5.37
N ASP A 129 -5.09 -11.36 -6.13
CA ASP A 129 -5.30 -10.98 -7.52
C ASP A 129 -5.88 -9.56 -7.60
N LEU A 130 -5.04 -8.58 -7.94
CA LEU A 130 -5.42 -7.17 -8.15
C LEU A 130 -5.48 -6.77 -9.63
N GLU A 131 -4.88 -7.57 -10.51
CA GLU A 131 -4.66 -7.23 -11.92
C GLU A 131 -5.44 -8.14 -12.89
N GLY A 132 -5.99 -9.24 -12.38
CA GLY A 132 -6.83 -10.19 -13.11
C GLY A 132 -8.31 -9.93 -12.89
N GLU A 133 -8.99 -10.83 -12.18
CA GLU A 133 -10.44 -10.77 -11.98
C GLU A 133 -10.86 -9.52 -11.22
N ARG A 134 -10.01 -9.02 -10.30
CA ARG A 134 -10.30 -7.81 -9.50
C ARG A 134 -9.83 -6.48 -10.10
N ALA A 135 -9.38 -6.47 -11.36
CA ALA A 135 -8.91 -5.24 -12.00
C ALA A 135 -10.06 -4.22 -12.15
N ALA A 136 -9.80 -2.96 -11.75
CA ALA A 136 -10.76 -1.86 -11.78
C ALA A 136 -12.12 -2.14 -11.09
N GLU A 137 -12.14 -2.98 -10.04
CA GLU A 137 -13.36 -3.38 -9.33
C GLU A 137 -13.67 -2.54 -8.08
N TYR A 138 -12.70 -1.81 -7.52
CA TYR A 138 -12.89 -1.15 -6.22
C TYR A 138 -13.12 0.35 -6.32
N ASP A 139 -14.21 0.80 -5.70
CA ASP A 139 -14.59 2.20 -5.54
C ASP A 139 -13.78 2.87 -4.42
N VAL A 140 -13.41 2.10 -3.38
CA VAL A 140 -12.57 2.55 -2.28
C VAL A 140 -11.50 1.51 -1.97
N ILE A 141 -10.25 1.92 -1.81
CA ILE A 141 -9.17 1.09 -1.27
C ILE A 141 -8.59 1.80 -0.05
N SER A 142 -8.57 1.13 1.11
CA SER A 142 -7.90 1.61 2.32
C SER A 142 -6.62 0.83 2.62
N VAL A 143 -5.55 1.56 2.97
CA VAL A 143 -4.29 0.98 3.44
C VAL A 143 -3.86 1.73 4.69
N SER A 144 -3.62 1.01 5.79
CA SER A 144 -3.24 1.64 7.06
C SER A 144 -2.08 0.96 7.74
N PHE A 145 -1.02 1.72 8.01
CA PHE A 145 0.17 1.26 8.76
C PHE A 145 0.85 -0.01 8.21
N PHE A 146 0.50 -0.43 7.00
CA PHE A 146 1.15 -1.45 6.20
C PHE A 146 2.00 -0.81 5.11
N ALA A 147 3.20 -1.33 4.89
CA ALA A 147 4.15 -0.76 3.95
C ALA A 147 3.97 -1.38 2.55
N ALA A 148 3.23 -0.72 1.67
CA ALA A 148 2.78 -1.26 0.38
C ALA A 148 3.24 -0.46 -0.84
N LEU A 149 4.29 0.39 -0.74
CA LEU A 149 4.75 1.20 -1.89
C LEU A 149 5.06 0.35 -3.13
N GLU A 150 5.59 -0.86 -2.94
CA GLU A 150 5.89 -1.77 -4.05
C GLU A 150 4.65 -2.35 -4.73
N HIS A 151 3.53 -2.45 -3.99
CA HIS A 151 2.24 -2.95 -4.48
C HIS A 151 1.31 -1.82 -4.95
N LEU A 152 1.65 -0.56 -4.72
CA LEU A 152 0.85 0.59 -5.15
C LEU A 152 0.49 0.56 -6.65
N PRO A 153 1.37 0.15 -7.59
CA PRO A 153 0.96 0.02 -8.99
C PRO A 153 -0.26 -0.89 -9.17
N ALA A 154 -0.25 -2.10 -8.60
CA ALA A 154 -1.36 -3.04 -8.69
C ALA A 154 -2.61 -2.52 -7.98
N LEU A 155 -2.47 -1.93 -6.78
CA LEU A 155 -3.58 -1.30 -6.06
C LEU A 155 -4.23 -0.18 -6.88
N LYS A 156 -3.44 0.60 -7.63
CA LYS A 156 -3.96 1.66 -8.51
C LYS A 156 -4.67 1.13 -9.76
N GLU A 157 -4.29 -0.04 -10.25
CA GLU A 157 -5.00 -0.72 -11.35
C GLU A 157 -6.30 -1.39 -10.86
N ALA A 158 -6.35 -1.81 -9.60
CA ALA A 158 -7.57 -2.36 -8.97
C ALA A 158 -8.65 -1.29 -8.70
N LEU A 159 -8.29 0.00 -8.66
CA LEU A 159 -9.25 1.09 -8.51
C LEU A 159 -10.15 1.21 -9.75
N ALA A 160 -11.46 1.23 -9.56
CA ALA A 160 -12.41 1.62 -10.58
C ALA A 160 -12.13 3.07 -11.07
N PRO A 161 -12.54 3.45 -12.30
CA PRO A 161 -12.50 4.84 -12.73
C PRO A 161 -13.27 5.75 -11.76
N GLY A 162 -12.57 6.75 -11.19
CA GLY A 162 -13.13 7.63 -10.17
C GLY A 162 -13.09 7.10 -8.74
N GLY A 163 -12.64 5.85 -8.54
CA GLY A 163 -12.39 5.23 -7.25
C GLY A 163 -11.31 5.94 -6.44
N VAL A 164 -11.29 5.73 -5.12
CA VAL A 164 -10.48 6.49 -4.17
C VAL A 164 -9.56 5.58 -3.36
N LEU A 165 -8.27 5.91 -3.35
CA LEU A 165 -7.28 5.37 -2.43
C LEU A 165 -7.20 6.25 -1.18
N VAL A 166 -7.32 5.65 0.00
CA VAL A 166 -7.07 6.28 1.30
C VAL A 166 -5.91 5.56 1.98
N TYR A 167 -4.80 6.26 2.20
CA TYR A 167 -3.58 5.67 2.75
C TYR A 167 -3.03 6.47 3.94
N GLU A 168 -2.95 5.86 5.11
CA GLU A 168 -2.20 6.37 6.27
C GLU A 168 -0.97 5.49 6.58
N HIS A 169 0.20 6.11 6.80
CA HIS A 169 1.42 5.36 7.14
C HIS A 169 2.39 6.15 8.04
N HIS A 170 3.38 5.45 8.62
CA HIS A 170 4.42 6.06 9.45
C HIS A 170 5.51 6.74 8.62
N LEU A 171 5.95 7.91 9.10
CA LEU A 171 7.06 8.66 8.54
C LEU A 171 8.35 8.47 9.34
N ARG A 172 9.48 8.69 8.68
CA ARG A 172 10.75 9.00 9.30
C ARG A 172 10.71 10.44 9.82
N SER A 173 11.29 10.67 10.98
CA SER A 173 11.28 11.98 11.64
C SER A 173 12.68 12.33 12.13
N SER A 174 13.06 13.60 11.96
CA SER A 174 14.22 14.18 12.66
C SER A 174 13.89 14.58 14.09
N ASP A 175 12.62 14.87 14.36
CA ASP A 175 12.12 15.11 15.72
C ASP A 175 11.92 13.77 16.44
N PRO A 176 12.09 13.72 17.78
CA PRO A 176 11.78 12.53 18.57
C PRO A 176 10.33 12.08 18.34
N ILE A 177 10.16 10.75 18.24
CA ILE A 177 8.85 10.07 18.16
C ILE A 177 8.90 8.79 19.00
N GLU A 178 7.87 8.55 19.78
CA GLU A 178 7.78 7.41 20.70
C GLU A 178 6.95 6.26 20.12
N VAL A 179 6.09 6.54 19.14
CA VAL A 179 5.12 5.56 18.60
C VAL A 179 5.38 5.22 17.13
N GLY A 180 5.14 3.95 16.78
CA GLY A 180 5.32 3.36 15.46
C GLY A 180 6.47 2.35 15.39
N PRO A 181 6.90 1.94 14.18
CA PRO A 181 7.98 0.97 14.00
C PRO A 181 9.27 1.39 14.71
N SER A 182 9.92 0.42 15.35
CA SER A 182 11.18 0.59 16.07
C SER A 182 12.39 0.89 15.16
N SER A 183 12.23 0.73 13.85
CA SER A 183 13.26 1.03 12.86
C SER A 183 12.69 1.74 11.63
N ASP A 184 13.58 2.43 10.91
CA ASP A 184 13.30 3.14 9.66
C ASP A 184 12.90 2.23 8.49
N GLY A 185 13.06 0.91 8.62
CA GLY A 185 12.77 -0.05 7.55
C GLY A 185 11.29 -0.07 7.14
N HIS A 186 10.39 0.28 8.06
CA HIS A 186 8.95 0.33 7.84
C HIS A 186 8.41 1.75 7.95
N ARG A 187 9.26 2.76 7.69
CA ARG A 187 8.90 4.18 7.74
C ARG A 187 9.21 4.83 6.41
N TYR A 188 8.26 5.57 5.87
CA TYR A 188 8.43 6.32 4.63
C TYR A 188 9.24 7.59 4.84
N ARG A 189 10.02 7.97 3.83
CA ARG A 189 10.66 9.28 3.79
C ARG A 189 9.61 10.31 3.37
N SER A 190 9.92 11.58 3.62
CA SER A 190 9.04 12.68 3.23
C SER A 190 8.75 12.65 1.73
N ASN A 191 7.46 12.71 1.40
CA ASN A 191 6.89 12.68 0.06
C ASN A 191 7.09 11.36 -0.72
N ASP A 192 7.53 10.26 -0.11
CA ASP A 192 7.58 8.98 -0.82
C ASP A 192 6.18 8.57 -1.30
N LEU A 193 5.18 8.64 -0.42
CA LEU A 193 3.80 8.31 -0.74
C LEU A 193 3.18 9.27 -1.76
N LEU A 194 3.42 10.58 -1.61
CA LEU A 194 2.97 11.57 -2.59
C LEU A 194 3.51 11.26 -3.99
N ARG A 195 4.83 11.07 -4.11
CA ARG A 195 5.49 10.81 -5.40
C ARG A 195 4.97 9.54 -6.07
N ALA A 196 4.68 8.51 -5.29
CA ALA A 196 4.13 7.24 -5.79
C ALA A 196 2.70 7.35 -6.34
N CYS A 197 1.98 8.43 -5.99
CA CYS A 197 0.57 8.65 -6.34
C CYS A 197 0.33 9.89 -7.23
N LEU A 198 1.38 10.55 -7.75
CA LEU A 198 1.25 11.75 -8.60
C LEU A 198 0.58 11.47 -9.97
N ASP A 199 0.40 10.20 -10.32
CA ASP A 199 -0.39 9.75 -11.47
C ASP A 199 -1.91 9.72 -11.21
N LEU A 200 -2.33 9.90 -9.96
CA LEU A 200 -3.71 10.08 -9.53
C LEU A 200 -4.03 11.56 -9.26
N THR A 201 -5.30 11.89 -9.09
CA THR A 201 -5.70 13.21 -8.58
C THR A 201 -5.62 13.23 -7.06
N ILE A 202 -4.69 14.00 -6.50
CA ILE A 202 -4.54 14.16 -5.05
C ILE A 202 -5.68 15.03 -4.49
N LEU A 203 -6.51 14.47 -3.62
CA LEU A 203 -7.59 15.17 -2.93
C LEU A 203 -7.17 15.68 -1.55
N HIS A 204 -6.25 14.96 -0.91
CA HIS A 204 -5.66 15.34 0.37
C HIS A 204 -4.25 14.75 0.48
N TYR A 205 -3.35 15.53 1.04
CA TYR A 205 -2.03 15.08 1.43
C TYR A 205 -1.55 15.87 2.64
N GLU A 206 -1.22 15.16 3.71
CA GLU A 206 -0.72 15.77 4.94
C GLU A 206 0.35 14.87 5.56
N GLU A 207 1.53 15.44 5.81
CA GLU A 207 2.54 14.87 6.70
C GLU A 207 2.49 15.64 8.02
N ARG A 208 2.24 14.96 9.13
CA ARG A 208 2.08 15.59 10.44
C ARG A 208 2.69 14.76 11.58
N ARG A 209 3.00 15.44 12.68
CA ARG A 209 3.10 14.79 13.99
C ARG A 209 1.74 14.82 14.66
N ARG A 210 1.40 13.75 15.38
CA ARG A 210 0.18 13.67 16.20
C ARG A 210 0.46 13.02 17.54
N GLU A 211 -0.23 13.50 18.56
CA GLU A 211 -0.28 12.82 19.85
C GLU A 211 -1.18 11.60 19.76
N VAL A 212 -0.71 10.49 20.29
CA VAL A 212 -1.43 9.22 20.40
C VAL A 212 -1.20 8.64 21.79
N ILE A 213 -1.95 7.59 22.14
CA ILE A 213 -1.67 6.84 23.37
C ILE A 213 -0.24 6.31 23.31
N GLY A 214 0.56 6.62 24.32
CA GLY A 214 1.97 6.22 24.40
C GLY A 214 2.99 7.25 23.88
N GLY A 215 2.56 8.38 23.32
CA GLY A 215 3.44 9.50 22.95
C GLY A 215 3.15 10.07 21.56
N THR A 216 4.16 10.59 20.89
CA THR A 216 4.02 11.22 19.57
C THR A 216 4.34 10.25 18.43
N ALA A 217 3.56 10.32 17.35
CA ALA A 217 3.83 9.64 16.09
C ALA A 217 4.01 10.65 14.95
N ALA A 218 4.89 10.36 14.00
CA ALA A 218 4.94 11.03 12.70
C ALA A 218 4.23 10.17 11.65
N VAL A 219 3.24 10.74 10.97
CA VAL A 219 2.36 10.03 10.03
C VAL A 219 2.12 10.85 8.77
N VAL A 220 1.89 10.14 7.67
CA VAL A 220 1.36 10.70 6.42
C VAL A 220 -0.06 10.20 6.22
N THR A 221 -0.94 11.05 5.70
CA THR A 221 -2.25 10.67 5.17
C THR A 221 -2.37 11.18 3.74
N LEU A 222 -2.77 10.31 2.82
CA LEU A 222 -3.03 10.62 1.42
C LEU A 222 -4.42 10.13 1.03
N VAL A 223 -5.18 10.97 0.34
CA VAL A 223 -6.41 10.59 -0.36
C VAL A 223 -6.24 10.96 -1.83
N ALA A 224 -6.40 9.99 -2.72
CA ALA A 224 -6.24 10.21 -4.16
C ALA A 224 -7.31 9.48 -4.97
N ARG A 225 -7.77 10.10 -6.05
CA ARG A 225 -8.80 9.59 -6.95
C ARG A 225 -8.18 9.06 -8.25
N ASN A 226 -8.65 7.91 -8.72
CA ASN A 226 -8.32 7.33 -10.02
C ASN A 226 -9.04 8.06 -11.17
N SER A 227 -8.67 9.32 -11.39
CA SER A 227 -8.99 10.07 -12.59
C SER A 227 -7.73 10.19 -13.45
N ARG A 228 -7.67 9.41 -14.53
CA ARG A 228 -6.56 9.42 -15.49
C ARG A 228 -6.78 10.47 -16.58
N GLY A 229 -5.69 11.05 -17.09
CA GLY A 229 -5.72 11.93 -18.28
C GLY A 229 -5.23 13.36 -18.07
N GLY A 230 -4.75 13.74 -16.88
CA GLY A 230 -4.21 15.09 -16.60
C GLY A 230 -5.24 16.22 -16.70
N ALA A 231 -6.47 15.92 -17.10
CA ALA A 231 -7.60 16.83 -17.15
C ALA A 231 -8.50 16.54 -15.95
N GLN A 232 -8.75 17.58 -15.16
CA GLN A 232 -9.73 17.59 -14.08
C GLN A 232 -10.54 18.87 -14.21
N SER A 233 -11.79 18.86 -13.75
CA SER A 233 -12.60 20.07 -13.66
C SER A 233 -12.04 20.97 -12.56
N TYR A 234 -11.84 22.25 -12.88
CA TYR A 234 -11.46 23.30 -11.93
C TYR A 234 -12.61 24.29 -11.78
N PRO A 235 -12.80 24.90 -10.60
CA PRO A 235 -13.82 25.94 -10.43
C PRO A 235 -13.53 27.14 -11.34
N LEU A 236 -14.59 27.66 -11.98
CA LEU A 236 -14.56 28.92 -12.72
C LEU A 236 -14.51 30.07 -11.70
N LEU A 237 -13.42 30.84 -11.70
CA LEU A 237 -13.38 32.12 -11.00
C LEU A 237 -13.95 33.17 -11.95
N GLU A 238 -15.06 33.80 -11.57
CA GLU A 238 -15.51 35.02 -12.23
C GLU A 238 -14.57 36.16 -11.82
N GLU A 239 -14.09 36.92 -12.81
CA GLU A 239 -13.19 38.07 -12.63
C GLU A 239 -13.84 39.25 -11.89
#